data_AF-A0A3B1C2E1-F1
#
_entry.id   AF-A0A3B1C2E1-F1
#
_cell.length_a   1.000
_cell.length_b   1.000
_cell.length_c   1.000
_cell.angle_alpha   90.00
_cell.angle_beta   90.00
_cell.angle_gamma   90.00
#
_symmetry.space_group_name_H-M   'P 1'
#
loop_
_entity.id
_entity.type
_entity.pdbx_description
1 polymer ?
#
loop_
_entity_poly.entity_id
_entity_poly.type
_entity_poly.pdbx_seq_one_letter_code
_entity_poly.pdbx_strand_id
1 'polypeptide(L)'
;VPLISKGLNFAAKAVINGRVSAEFIIDTGSSFTIISEKMARRIGFKDMGDAPRYPVSTTAGEAWLRLVVFESVNVGGAISRNVEGAVSSYLGENMDGAIGLSFLNDFIYKFNGKKKELTLKRINGAGPLKGERGREWWSVKFGRYSKAISRYTSYLQSHENRLKARNVEQENSEKRFTENDLKKIIRYYEKLYRILDKSAQIAGVPESWKAYP
;
A
#
# COMPACT_ATOMS: atom_id res chain seq x y z
N VAL A 1 17.84 -6.93 10.35
CA VAL A 1 16.59 -7.44 10.96
C VAL A 1 16.63 -8.96 10.92
N PRO A 2 16.56 -9.66 12.07
CA PRO A 2 16.50 -11.12 12.09
C PRO A 2 15.19 -11.63 11.50
N LEU A 3 15.27 -12.75 10.78
CA LEU A 3 14.13 -13.41 10.14
C LEU A 3 13.80 -14.74 10.83
N ILE A 4 12.52 -15.03 10.86
CA ILE A 4 11.94 -16.26 11.39
C ILE A 4 11.51 -17.12 10.20
N SER A 5 11.96 -18.38 10.14
CA SER A 5 11.54 -19.30 9.09
C SER A 5 10.08 -19.73 9.31
N LYS A 6 9.26 -19.70 8.25
CA LYS A 6 7.87 -20.14 8.22
C LYS A 6 7.65 -21.03 6.99
N GLY A 7 8.29 -22.20 7.00
CA GLY A 7 8.31 -23.11 5.85
C GLY A 7 9.14 -22.53 4.71
N LEU A 8 8.51 -22.28 3.56
CA LEU A 8 9.15 -21.67 2.39
C LEU A 8 9.26 -20.13 2.49
N ASN A 9 8.61 -19.52 3.49
CA ASN A 9 8.57 -18.08 3.68
C ASN A 9 9.43 -17.64 4.87
N PHE A 10 9.70 -16.34 4.93
CA PHE A 10 10.37 -15.71 6.06
C PHE A 10 9.51 -14.60 6.63
N ALA A 11 9.47 -14.53 7.96
CA ALA A 11 8.78 -13.48 8.70
C ALA A 11 9.78 -12.57 9.42
N ALA A 12 9.38 -11.33 9.68
CA ALA A 12 10.05 -10.43 10.60
C ALA A 12 9.06 -9.90 11.62
N LYS A 13 9.53 -9.58 12.82
CA LYS A 13 8.74 -8.79 13.76
C LYS A 13 8.57 -7.37 13.22
N ALA A 14 7.33 -6.91 13.16
CA ALA A 14 6.99 -5.55 12.78
C ALA A 14 5.97 -4.94 13.72
N VAL A 15 6.00 -3.61 13.85
CA VAL A 15 5.03 -2.83 14.60
C VAL A 15 4.25 -1.95 13.64
N ILE A 16 2.92 -2.10 13.64
CA ILE A 16 2.01 -1.29 12.81
C ILE A 16 1.37 -0.20 13.68
N ASN A 17 1.36 1.03 13.18
CA ASN A 17 0.86 2.24 13.84
C ASN A 17 1.37 2.43 15.28
N GLY A 18 2.57 1.91 15.59
CA GLY A 18 3.13 1.95 16.95
C GLY A 18 2.34 1.18 18.02
N ARG A 19 1.34 0.38 17.64
CA ARG A 19 0.39 -0.24 18.58
C ARG A 19 0.65 -1.73 18.78
N VAL A 20 0.75 -2.48 17.69
CA VAL A 20 0.78 -3.95 17.75
C VAL A 20 2.06 -4.46 17.13
N SER A 21 2.83 -5.20 17.91
CA SER A 21 3.95 -6.00 17.43
C SER A 21 3.45 -7.40 17.03
N ALA A 22 3.77 -7.84 15.82
CA ALA A 22 3.44 -9.16 15.31
C ALA A 22 4.48 -9.65 14.29
N GLU A 23 4.37 -10.91 13.89
CA GLU A 23 5.20 -11.51 12.84
C GLU A 23 4.52 -11.33 11.49
N PHE A 24 5.21 -10.67 10.57
CA PHE A 24 4.73 -10.44 9.21
C PHE A 24 5.61 -11.16 8.22
N ILE A 25 4.99 -11.86 7.26
CA ILE A 25 5.71 -12.44 6.13
C ILE A 25 6.36 -11.31 5.32
N ILE A 26 7.61 -11.49 4.91
CA ILE A 26 8.25 -10.57 3.95
C ILE A 26 7.85 -11.03 2.56
N ASP A 27 7.07 -10.20 1.86
CA ASP A 27 6.43 -10.58 0.60
C ASP A 27 6.74 -9.56 -0.50
N THR A 28 7.78 -9.84 -1.29
CA THR A 28 8.13 -9.02 -2.46
C THR A 28 7.17 -9.18 -3.63
N GLY A 29 6.24 -10.15 -3.58
CA GLY A 29 5.20 -10.36 -4.58
C GLY A 29 3.96 -9.49 -4.37
N SER A 30 3.80 -8.90 -3.17
CA SER A 30 2.66 -8.03 -2.87
C SER A 30 2.99 -6.55 -3.10
N SER A 31 2.10 -5.87 -3.84
CA SER A 31 2.16 -4.41 -4.02
C SER A 31 1.88 -3.63 -2.72
N PHE A 32 1.11 -4.21 -1.79
CA PHE A 32 0.69 -3.56 -0.54
C PHE A 32 1.24 -4.32 0.67
N THR A 33 1.50 -3.62 1.76
CA THR A 33 1.55 -4.23 3.09
C THR A 33 0.13 -4.63 3.47
N ILE A 34 -0.09 -5.91 3.77
CA ILE A 34 -1.41 -6.46 4.02
C ILE A 34 -1.50 -6.87 5.49
N ILE A 35 -2.63 -6.61 6.13
CA ILE A 35 -2.94 -7.10 7.47
C ILE A 35 -4.25 -7.88 7.48
N SER A 36 -4.41 -8.77 8.46
CA SER A 36 -5.69 -9.46 8.67
C SER A 36 -6.73 -8.53 9.26
N GLU A 37 -8.02 -8.87 9.14
CA GLU A 37 -9.09 -8.11 9.81
C GLU A 37 -8.93 -8.09 11.34
N LYS A 38 -8.45 -9.19 11.92
CA LYS A 38 -8.12 -9.27 13.36
C LYS A 38 -7.06 -8.23 13.72
N MET A 39 -6.00 -8.12 12.92
CA MET A 39 -4.97 -7.11 13.12
C MET A 39 -5.54 -5.69 12.93
N ALA A 40 -6.35 -5.48 11.90
CA ALA A 40 -7.00 -4.19 11.61
C ALA A 40 -7.78 -3.68 12.83
N ARG A 41 -8.60 -4.53 13.46
CA ARG A 41 -9.32 -4.20 14.70
C ARG A 41 -8.37 -3.83 15.84
N ARG A 42 -7.29 -4.59 16.04
CA ARG A 42 -6.29 -4.34 17.10
C ARG A 42 -5.55 -3.01 16.92
N ILE A 43 -5.31 -2.59 15.68
CA ILE A 43 -4.66 -1.30 15.38
C ILE A 43 -5.64 -0.14 15.26
N GLY A 44 -6.94 -0.36 15.49
CA GLY A 44 -7.98 0.68 15.58
C GLY A 44 -8.79 0.91 14.32
N PHE A 45 -8.63 0.09 13.27
CA PHE A 45 -9.55 0.07 12.13
C PHE A 45 -10.78 -0.76 12.48
N LYS A 46 -11.76 -0.10 13.12
CA LYS A 46 -13.00 -0.74 13.58
C LYS A 46 -14.13 -0.68 12.55
N ASP A 47 -14.19 0.40 11.76
CA ASP A 47 -15.15 0.56 10.68
C ASP A 47 -14.40 0.74 9.34
N MET A 48 -14.62 -0.22 8.46
CA MET A 48 -13.99 -0.30 7.14
C MET A 48 -15.02 -0.19 6.01
N GLY A 49 -16.28 0.16 6.31
CA GLY A 49 -17.34 0.31 5.31
C GLY A 49 -16.99 1.35 4.24
N ASP A 50 -16.22 2.37 4.62
CA ASP A 50 -15.73 3.41 3.73
C ASP A 50 -14.38 3.13 3.07
N ALA A 51 -13.71 2.06 3.46
CA ALA A 51 -12.48 1.65 2.82
C ALA A 51 -12.75 1.18 1.37
N PRO A 52 -12.02 1.71 0.37
CA PRO A 52 -12.20 1.30 -1.02
C PRO A 52 -11.95 -0.20 -1.19
N ARG A 53 -12.84 -0.88 -1.90
CA ARG A 53 -12.62 -2.25 -2.36
C ARG A 53 -11.63 -2.25 -3.50
N TYR A 54 -10.65 -3.14 -3.48
CA TYR A 54 -9.61 -3.21 -4.49
C TYR A 54 -9.28 -4.66 -4.86
N PRO A 55 -9.41 -5.05 -6.15
CA PRO A 55 -9.08 -6.39 -6.61
C PRO A 55 -7.56 -6.55 -6.68
N VAL A 56 -7.08 -7.68 -6.20
CA VAL A 56 -5.70 -8.12 -6.33
C VAL A 56 -5.66 -9.50 -6.95
N SER A 57 -4.68 -9.74 -7.82
CA SER A 57 -4.39 -11.07 -8.34
C SER A 57 -3.50 -11.80 -7.33
N THR A 58 -3.94 -12.98 -6.89
CA THR A 58 -3.17 -13.86 -6.02
C THR A 58 -2.92 -15.19 -6.72
N THR A 59 -2.04 -16.01 -6.17
CA THR A 59 -1.81 -17.38 -6.67
C THR A 59 -3.07 -18.26 -6.57
N ALA A 60 -4.00 -17.93 -5.67
CA ALA A 60 -5.27 -18.65 -5.52
C ALA A 60 -6.42 -18.05 -6.37
N GLY A 61 -6.14 -17.03 -7.18
CA GLY A 61 -7.14 -16.30 -7.97
C GLY A 61 -7.32 -14.85 -7.52
N GLU A 62 -8.38 -14.20 -8.01
CA GLU A 62 -8.70 -12.83 -7.65
C GLU A 62 -9.24 -12.73 -6.22
N ALA A 63 -8.73 -11.78 -5.45
CA ALA A 63 -9.21 -11.45 -4.11
C ALA A 63 -9.52 -9.96 -4.00
N TRP A 64 -10.53 -9.61 -3.20
CA TRP A 64 -10.91 -8.21 -2.98
C TRP A 64 -10.46 -7.74 -1.60
N LEU A 65 -9.57 -6.77 -1.56
CA LEU A 65 -9.04 -6.19 -0.33
C LEU A 65 -9.72 -4.85 -0.02
N ARG A 66 -9.53 -4.37 1.22
CA ARG A 66 -9.91 -3.02 1.64
C ARG A 66 -8.68 -2.14 1.77
N LEU A 67 -8.56 -1.09 0.97
CA LEU A 67 -7.41 -0.19 1.02
C LEU A 67 -7.40 0.65 2.30
N VAL A 68 -6.23 0.80 2.90
CA VAL A 68 -5.96 1.61 4.08
C VAL A 68 -4.63 2.33 3.95
N VAL A 69 -4.38 3.29 4.83
CA VAL A 69 -3.06 3.90 4.99
C VAL A 69 -2.60 3.66 6.42
N PHE A 70 -1.49 2.96 6.60
CA PHE A 70 -0.86 2.82 7.90
C PHE A 70 -0.10 4.10 8.23
N GLU A 71 -0.33 4.66 9.41
CA GLU A 71 0.37 5.84 9.91
C GLU A 71 1.88 5.56 10.00
N SER A 72 2.23 4.37 10.48
CA SER A 72 3.61 3.90 10.51
C SER A 72 3.71 2.38 10.39
N VAL A 73 4.81 1.92 9.80
CA VAL A 73 5.24 0.53 9.80
C VAL A 73 6.70 0.53 10.23
N ASN A 74 7.02 -0.24 11.28
CA ASN A 74 8.37 -0.38 11.80
C ASN A 74 8.81 -1.85 11.70
N VAL A 75 9.85 -2.12 10.92
CA VAL A 75 10.45 -3.46 10.80
C VAL A 75 11.88 -3.40 11.31
N GLY A 76 12.11 -3.89 12.52
CA GLY A 76 13.45 -3.94 13.13
C GLY A 76 14.18 -2.60 13.19
N GLY A 77 13.46 -1.50 13.46
CA GLY A 77 14.00 -0.13 13.54
C GLY A 77 13.88 0.66 12.23
N ALA A 78 13.61 0.00 11.10
CA ALA A 78 13.33 0.66 9.84
C ALA A 78 11.87 1.14 9.81
N ILE A 79 11.68 2.45 9.92
CA ILE A 79 10.34 3.07 10.01
C ILE A 79 9.99 3.74 8.69
N SER A 80 8.81 3.42 8.14
CA SER A 80 8.14 4.22 7.11
C SER A 80 6.81 4.74 7.64
N ARG A 81 6.36 5.88 7.11
CA ARG A 81 5.12 6.57 7.49
C ARG A 81 4.21 6.70 6.27
N ASN A 82 2.91 6.75 6.51
CA ASN A 82 1.89 6.84 5.45
C ASN A 82 2.01 5.70 4.42
N VAL A 83 2.17 4.47 4.91
CA VAL A 83 2.38 3.30 4.07
C VAL A 83 1.05 2.86 3.48
N GLU A 84 1.00 2.72 2.16
CA GLU A 84 -0.15 2.12 1.48
C GLU A 84 -0.36 0.71 1.99
N GLY A 85 -1.55 0.43 2.50
CA GLY A 85 -1.88 -0.84 3.11
C GLY A 85 -3.19 -1.42 2.57
N ALA A 86 -3.42 -2.67 2.91
CA ALA A 86 -4.70 -3.31 2.65
C ALA A 86 -5.09 -4.23 3.82
N VAL A 87 -6.39 -4.35 4.07
CA VAL A 87 -6.96 -5.35 4.96
C VAL A 87 -7.53 -6.47 4.11
N SER A 88 -7.20 -7.70 4.49
CA SER A 88 -7.64 -8.92 3.81
C SER A 88 -8.40 -9.83 4.76
N SER A 89 -9.55 -10.30 4.32
CA SER A 89 -10.34 -11.37 4.97
C SER A 89 -9.83 -12.77 4.60
N TYR A 90 -8.93 -12.89 3.63
CA TYR A 90 -8.42 -14.17 3.11
C TYR A 90 -7.12 -14.63 3.78
N LEU A 91 -6.56 -13.85 4.71
CA LEU A 91 -5.39 -14.29 5.46
C LEU A 91 -5.84 -15.34 6.48
N GLY A 92 -5.16 -16.49 6.52
CA GLY A 92 -5.45 -17.55 7.48
C GLY A 92 -5.30 -17.07 8.93
N GLU A 93 -6.00 -17.74 9.85
CA GLU A 93 -6.13 -17.31 11.26
C GLU A 93 -4.79 -17.12 11.99
N ASN A 94 -3.75 -17.81 11.54
CA ASN A 94 -2.41 -17.79 12.12
C ASN A 94 -1.46 -16.76 11.47
N MET A 95 -1.95 -15.93 10.55
CA MET A 95 -1.14 -14.93 9.85
C MET A 95 -1.65 -13.51 10.14
N ASP A 96 -0.83 -12.72 10.81
CA ASP A 96 -1.15 -11.33 11.14
C ASP A 96 -1.05 -10.39 9.93
N GLY A 97 -0.20 -10.73 8.96
CA GLY A 97 -0.07 -9.99 7.70
C GLY A 97 1.22 -10.26 6.92
N ALA A 98 1.45 -9.44 5.90
CA ALA A 98 2.63 -9.44 5.05
C ALA A 98 3.16 -8.02 4.82
N ILE A 99 4.49 -7.85 4.85
CA ILE A 99 5.20 -6.63 4.47
C ILE A 99 5.47 -6.67 2.97
N GLY A 100 4.73 -5.86 2.22
CA GLY A 100 4.84 -5.74 0.77
C GLY A 100 5.72 -4.60 0.28
N LEU A 101 5.71 -4.40 -1.04
CA LEU A 101 6.51 -3.39 -1.73
C LEU A 101 6.17 -1.96 -1.35
N SER A 102 4.94 -1.67 -0.88
CA SER A 102 4.58 -0.33 -0.41
C SER A 102 5.41 0.14 0.79
N PHE A 103 5.91 -0.80 1.61
CA PHE A 103 6.92 -0.55 2.65
C PHE A 103 8.34 -0.81 2.15
N LEU A 104 8.60 -1.93 1.45
CA LEU A 104 9.97 -2.32 1.12
C LEU A 104 10.67 -1.30 0.20
N ASN A 105 9.93 -0.69 -0.74
CA ASN A 105 10.49 0.29 -1.69
C ASN A 105 10.89 1.63 -1.05
N ASP A 106 10.65 1.79 0.25
CA ASP A 106 11.20 2.89 1.04
C ASP A 106 12.64 2.61 1.50
N PHE A 107 13.20 1.45 1.20
CA PHE A 107 14.53 1.03 1.62
C PHE A 107 15.27 0.36 0.46
N ILE A 108 16.59 0.45 0.48
CA ILE A 108 17.45 -0.53 -0.17
C ILE A 108 17.39 -1.77 0.71
N TYR A 109 16.70 -2.81 0.24
CA TYR A 109 16.54 -4.04 0.99
C TYR A 109 17.39 -5.17 0.41
N LYS A 110 17.95 -6.00 1.29
CA LYS A 110 18.68 -7.22 0.91
C LYS A 110 18.17 -8.38 1.74
N PHE A 111 17.88 -9.49 1.07
CA PHE A 111 17.39 -10.70 1.69
C PHE A 111 18.50 -11.76 1.73
N ASN A 112 18.83 -12.27 2.92
CA ASN A 112 19.75 -13.39 3.10
C ASN A 112 19.05 -14.55 3.81
N GLY A 113 18.52 -15.50 3.03
CA GLY A 113 17.79 -16.64 3.57
C GLY A 113 18.66 -17.61 4.38
N LYS A 114 19.94 -17.78 4.00
CA LYS A 114 20.88 -18.67 4.71
C LYS A 114 21.20 -18.13 6.11
N LYS A 115 21.47 -16.82 6.20
CA LYS A 115 21.72 -16.14 7.49
C LYS A 115 20.43 -15.79 8.24
N LYS A 116 19.26 -15.90 7.59
CA LYS A 116 17.97 -15.45 8.10
C LYS A 116 18.01 -13.98 8.47
N GLU A 117 18.49 -13.14 7.55
CA GLU A 117 18.66 -11.71 7.76
C GLU A 117 18.00 -10.91 6.64
N LEU A 118 17.23 -9.89 7.03
CA LEU A 118 16.77 -8.82 6.17
C LEU A 118 17.52 -7.54 6.53
N THR A 119 18.24 -6.98 5.57
CA THR A 119 18.86 -5.67 5.69
C THR A 119 17.92 -4.64 5.09
N LEU A 120 17.63 -3.57 5.83
CA LEU A 120 16.85 -2.42 5.37
C LEU A 120 17.72 -1.18 5.56
N LYS A 121 18.21 -0.61 4.47
CA LYS A 121 18.96 0.65 4.50
C LYS A 121 18.09 1.73 3.89
N ARG A 122 17.91 2.83 4.61
CA ARG A 122 17.14 3.97 4.07
C ARG A 122 17.83 4.51 2.82
N ILE A 123 17.04 4.82 1.79
CA ILE A 123 17.54 5.50 0.58
C ILE A 123 17.81 6.95 0.95
N ASN A 124 18.98 7.26 1.50
CA ASN A 124 19.36 8.65 1.74
C ASN A 124 19.50 9.35 0.38
N GLY A 125 18.68 10.37 0.13
CA GLY A 125 18.87 11.24 -1.02
C GLY A 125 20.19 12.00 -0.87
N ALA A 126 21.04 11.99 -1.89
CA ALA A 126 22.15 12.92 -1.96
C ALA A 126 21.57 14.34 -2.19
N GLY A 127 21.65 15.23 -1.20
CA GLY A 127 21.25 16.64 -1.35
C GLY A 127 20.78 17.33 -0.07
N PRO A 128 20.48 18.64 -0.12
CA PRO A 128 20.12 19.48 1.02
C PRO A 128 18.65 19.32 1.49
N LEU A 129 17.92 18.33 0.98
CA LEU A 129 16.50 18.14 1.32
C LEU A 129 16.35 17.70 2.78
N LYS A 130 15.40 18.31 3.50
CA LYS A 130 15.10 17.98 4.90
C LYS A 130 14.48 16.58 5.10
N GLY A 131 14.26 15.83 4.01
CA GLY A 131 13.78 14.46 4.02
C GLY A 131 14.75 13.59 3.24
N GLU A 132 15.27 12.55 3.88
CA GLU A 132 16.25 11.58 3.39
C GLU A 132 15.71 10.76 2.20
N ARG A 133 15.33 11.39 1.08
CA ARG A 133 14.72 10.79 -0.12
C ARG A 133 15.24 11.51 -1.37
N GLY A 134 15.74 10.75 -2.34
CA GLY A 134 16.22 11.28 -3.62
C GLY A 134 15.12 11.49 -4.67
N ARG A 135 15.48 12.10 -5.80
CA ARG A 135 14.59 12.39 -6.94
C ARG A 135 13.77 11.18 -7.38
N GLU A 136 14.44 10.05 -7.58
CA GLU A 136 13.82 8.83 -8.07
C GLU A 136 12.64 8.40 -7.18
N TRP A 137 12.81 8.41 -5.86
CA TRP A 137 11.75 8.03 -4.93
C TRP A 137 10.54 8.96 -5.03
N TRP A 138 10.77 10.28 -5.05
CA TRP A 138 9.70 11.28 -5.17
C TRP A 138 8.95 11.13 -6.48
N SER A 139 9.67 11.12 -7.61
CA SER A 139 9.06 11.03 -8.94
C SER A 139 8.29 9.74 -9.13
N VAL A 140 8.80 8.60 -8.65
CA VAL A 140 8.08 7.32 -8.70
C VAL A 140 6.79 7.37 -7.88
N LYS A 141 6.81 7.91 -6.65
CA LYS A 141 5.62 8.01 -5.80
C LYS A 141 4.57 8.97 -6.37
N PHE A 142 4.98 10.17 -6.79
CA PHE A 142 4.07 11.12 -7.44
C PHE A 142 3.46 10.52 -8.72
N GLY A 143 4.30 9.94 -9.59
CA GLY A 143 3.84 9.30 -10.82
C GLY A 143 2.87 8.15 -10.57
N ARG A 144 3.14 7.29 -9.58
CA ARG A 144 2.23 6.20 -9.19
C ARG A 144 0.85 6.75 -8.80
N TYR A 145 0.80 7.78 -7.96
CA TYR A 145 -0.48 8.35 -7.50
C TYR A 145 -1.22 9.07 -8.62
N SER A 146 -0.54 9.91 -9.40
CA SER A 146 -1.15 10.59 -10.55
C SER A 146 -1.69 9.60 -11.58
N LYS A 147 -0.93 8.55 -11.92
CA LYS A 147 -1.36 7.50 -12.86
C LYS A 147 -2.55 6.72 -12.31
N ALA A 148 -2.59 6.43 -11.01
CA ALA A 148 -3.73 5.77 -10.39
C ALA A 148 -4.99 6.64 -10.45
N ILE A 149 -4.90 7.91 -10.05
CA ILE A 149 -6.01 8.89 -10.12
C ILE A 149 -6.56 8.96 -11.55
N SER A 150 -5.68 9.18 -12.54
CA SER A 150 -6.07 9.25 -13.96
C SER A 150 -6.75 7.95 -14.42
N ARG A 151 -6.16 6.79 -14.16
CA ARG A 151 -6.70 5.48 -14.55
C ARG A 151 -8.10 5.24 -13.99
N TYR A 152 -8.28 5.43 -12.69
CA TYR A 152 -9.58 5.17 -12.06
C TYR A 152 -10.64 6.22 -12.42
N THR A 153 -10.22 7.45 -12.73
CA THR A 153 -11.11 8.48 -13.30
C THR A 153 -11.62 8.05 -14.69
N SER A 154 -10.74 7.55 -15.56
CA SER A 154 -11.15 7.02 -16.87
C SER A 154 -12.09 5.82 -16.74
N TYR A 155 -11.85 4.94 -15.76
CA TYR A 155 -12.76 3.81 -15.47
C TYR A 155 -14.13 4.28 -14.99
N LEU A 156 -14.19 5.31 -14.14
CA LEU A 156 -15.45 5.90 -13.68
C LEU A 156 -16.24 6.48 -14.85
N GLN A 157 -15.60 7.29 -15.69
CA GLN A 157 -16.24 7.86 -16.88
C GLN A 157 -16.77 6.78 -17.82
N SER A 158 -16.00 5.71 -18.02
CA SER A 158 -16.40 4.56 -18.85
C SER A 158 -17.56 3.77 -18.22
N HIS A 159 -17.65 3.72 -16.89
CA HIS A 159 -18.76 3.11 -16.16
C HIS A 159 -20.05 3.93 -16.36
N GLU A 160 -19.99 5.25 -16.14
CA GLU A 160 -21.13 6.16 -16.31
C GLU A 160 -21.68 6.15 -17.75
N ASN A 161 -20.80 6.11 -18.75
CA ASN A 161 -21.21 6.02 -20.15
C ASN A 161 -21.95 4.71 -20.46
N ARG A 162 -21.54 3.59 -19.86
CA ARG A 162 -22.23 2.29 -20.03
C ARG A 162 -23.62 2.27 -19.40
N LEU A 163 -23.77 2.87 -18.20
CA LEU A 163 -25.08 2.98 -17.55
C LEU A 163 -26.06 3.83 -18.35
N LYS A 164 -25.59 4.92 -18.97
CA LYS A 164 -26.41 5.76 -19.85
C LYS A 164 -26.83 5.05 -21.14
N ALA A 165 -26.07 4.05 -21.60
CA ALA A 165 -26.29 3.37 -22.87
C ALA A 165 -27.16 2.09 -22.79
N ARG A 166 -27.56 1.63 -21.59
CA ARG A 166 -28.32 0.37 -21.41
C ARG A 166 -29.39 0.48 -20.31
N ASN A 167 -30.53 -0.19 -20.50
CA ASN A 167 -31.38 -0.69 -19.40
C ASN A 167 -30.62 -1.84 -18.73
N VAL A 168 -29.73 -1.55 -17.78
CA VAL A 168 -28.82 -2.56 -17.21
C VAL A 168 -29.55 -3.42 -16.18
N GLU A 169 -29.83 -4.69 -16.54
CA GLU A 169 -30.07 -5.77 -15.59
C GLU A 169 -28.94 -5.85 -14.55
N GLN A 170 -29.30 -6.17 -13.31
CA GLN A 170 -28.40 -6.24 -12.15
C GLN A 170 -27.19 -7.16 -12.40
N GLU A 171 -26.09 -6.61 -12.91
CA GLU A 171 -24.81 -7.30 -12.98
C GLU A 171 -24.24 -7.51 -11.56
N ASN A 172 -23.60 -8.67 -11.36
CA ASN A 172 -23.07 -9.08 -10.06
C ASN A 172 -21.93 -8.14 -9.57
N SER A 173 -22.29 -7.23 -8.65
CA SER A 173 -21.43 -6.19 -8.06
C SER A 173 -20.27 -6.70 -7.19
N GLU A 174 -20.19 -8.00 -6.92
CA GLU A 174 -19.14 -8.57 -6.09
C GLU A 174 -17.80 -8.73 -6.83
N LYS A 175 -17.82 -8.93 -8.15
CA LYS A 175 -16.62 -9.23 -8.97
C LYS A 175 -16.15 -8.08 -9.87
N ARG A 176 -16.79 -6.91 -9.78
CA ARG A 176 -16.44 -5.73 -10.57
C ARG A 176 -16.50 -4.49 -9.70
N PHE A 177 -15.76 -3.45 -10.11
CA PHE A 177 -15.86 -2.15 -9.45
C PHE A 177 -17.26 -1.56 -9.62
N THR A 178 -17.89 -1.17 -8.53
CA THR A 178 -19.03 -0.26 -8.54
C THR A 178 -18.58 1.18 -8.78
N GLU A 179 -19.51 2.06 -9.15
CA GLU A 179 -19.24 3.51 -9.23
C GLU A 179 -18.70 4.05 -7.89
N ASN A 180 -19.27 3.60 -6.77
CA ASN A 180 -18.82 3.99 -5.44
C ASN A 180 -17.40 3.49 -5.13
N ASP A 181 -17.03 2.27 -5.55
CA ASP A 181 -15.67 1.76 -5.40
C ASP A 181 -14.67 2.64 -6.16
N LEU A 182 -14.96 2.97 -7.43
CA LEU A 182 -14.10 3.83 -8.24
C LEU A 182 -13.93 5.21 -7.59
N LYS A 183 -15.03 5.84 -7.17
CA LYS A 183 -15.00 7.12 -6.45
C LYS A 183 -14.19 7.03 -5.15
N LYS A 184 -14.32 5.95 -4.38
CA LYS A 184 -13.55 5.72 -3.15
C LYS A 184 -12.05 5.53 -3.45
N ILE A 185 -11.68 4.81 -4.50
CA ILE A 185 -10.28 4.61 -4.91
C ILE A 185 -9.63 5.92 -5.37
N ILE A 186 -10.34 6.73 -6.17
CA ILE A 186 -9.85 8.05 -6.60
C ILE A 186 -9.54 8.91 -5.37
N ARG A 187 -10.52 9.06 -4.44
CA ARG A 187 -10.33 9.82 -3.19
C ARG A 187 -9.16 9.30 -2.34
N TYR A 188 -8.95 7.98 -2.31
CA TYR A 188 -7.84 7.35 -1.61
C TYR A 188 -6.48 7.82 -2.18
N TYR A 189 -6.31 7.78 -3.50
CA TYR A 189 -5.06 8.22 -4.13
C TYR A 189 -4.88 9.74 -4.12
N GLU A 190 -5.94 10.53 -4.23
CA GLU A 190 -5.90 12.00 -4.03
C GLU A 190 -5.42 12.36 -2.61
N LYS A 191 -5.94 11.65 -1.59
CA LYS A 191 -5.49 11.84 -0.20
C LYS A 191 -4.00 11.53 -0.06
N LEU A 192 -3.51 10.43 -0.64
CA LEU A 192 -2.09 10.07 -0.63
C LEU A 192 -1.23 11.10 -1.37
N TYR A 193 -1.67 11.55 -2.54
CA TYR A 193 -0.99 12.61 -3.29
C TYR A 193 -0.85 13.88 -2.45
N ARG A 194 -1.93 14.33 -1.79
CA ARG A 194 -1.90 15.51 -0.93
C ARG A 194 -0.97 15.36 0.27
N ILE A 195 -0.91 14.17 0.88
CA ILE A 195 0.03 13.89 1.99
C ILE A 195 1.47 13.93 1.49
N LEU A 196 1.73 13.33 0.32
CA LEU A 196 3.03 13.34 -0.33
C LEU A 196 3.46 14.76 -0.69
N ASP A 197 2.55 15.57 -1.24
CA ASP A 197 2.79 16.95 -1.65
C ASP A 197 3.15 17.86 -0.46
N LYS A 198 2.41 17.76 0.65
CA LYS A 198 2.78 18.45 1.90
C LYS A 198 4.17 18.07 2.39
N SER A 199 4.51 16.78 2.32
CA SER A 199 5.84 16.30 2.71
C SER A 199 6.93 16.83 1.76
N ALA A 200 6.63 16.91 0.47
CA ALA A 200 7.52 17.44 -0.56
C ALA A 200 7.78 18.94 -0.36
N GLN A 201 6.75 19.73 -0.03
CA GLN A 201 6.87 21.15 0.30
C GLN A 201 7.80 21.37 1.51
N ILE A 202 7.59 20.62 2.60
CA ILE A 202 8.45 20.69 3.81
C ILE A 202 9.90 20.32 3.49
N ALA A 203 10.11 19.33 2.62
CA ALA A 203 11.43 18.87 2.23
C ALA A 203 12.13 19.78 1.22
N GLY A 204 11.43 20.72 0.57
CA GLY A 204 11.98 21.58 -0.49
C GLY A 204 12.12 20.88 -1.85
N VAL A 205 11.26 19.91 -2.14
CA VAL A 205 11.31 19.11 -3.38
C VAL A 205 10.93 19.98 -4.59
N PRO A 206 11.75 20.04 -5.66
CA PRO A 206 11.41 20.78 -6.87
C PRO A 206 10.12 20.29 -7.53
N GLU A 207 9.32 21.21 -8.09
CA GLU A 207 8.09 20.85 -8.84
C GLU A 207 8.37 19.91 -10.03
N SER A 208 9.53 20.06 -10.67
CA SER A 208 9.97 19.19 -11.77
C SER A 208 10.15 17.72 -11.36
N TRP A 209 10.24 17.41 -10.07
CA TRP A 209 10.29 16.04 -9.57
C TRP A 209 8.90 15.44 -9.35
N LYS A 210 7.86 16.26 -9.24
CA LYS A 210 6.47 15.80 -9.07
C LYS A 210 5.82 15.44 -10.40
N ALA A 211 6.27 16.08 -11.48
CA ALA A 211 5.91 15.70 -12.84
C ALA A 211 6.56 14.35 -13.17
N TYR A 212 5.73 13.39 -13.53
CA TYR A 212 6.18 12.12 -14.08
C TYR A 212 6.29 12.28 -15.61
N PRO A 213 7.41 11.94 -16.27
CA PRO A 213 7.53 11.98 -17.72
C PRO A 213 6.59 11.00 -18.42
#